data_AF-I2BC19-F1
#
_entry.id   AF-I2BC19-F1
#
_cell.length_a   1.000
_cell.length_b   1.000
_cell.length_c   1.000
_cell.angle_alpha   90.00
_cell.angle_beta   90.00
_cell.angle_gamma   90.00
#
_symmetry.space_group_name_H-M   'P 1'
#
loop_
_entity.id
_entity.type
_entity.pdbx_description
1 polymer ?
#
loop_
_entity_poly.entity_id
_entity_poly.type
_entity_poly.pdbx_seq_one_letter_code
_entity_poly.pdbx_strand_id
1 'polypeptide(L)' 'MGKGWDGSMRAGRRDRLRQEVLHRVAGGPPPVPLDYTGHDGTHASYYRRGWDSVDIRDIVWQCQRYKEKHND' A
#
# COMPACT_ATOMS: atom_id res chain seq x y z
N MET A 1 0.04 22.83 10.62
CA MET A 1 0.37 21.53 11.25
C MET A 1 -0.44 20.40 10.61
N GLY A 2 -0.15 20.01 9.36
CA GLY A 2 -0.94 18.99 8.63
C GLY A 2 -0.18 18.12 7.63
N LYS A 3 1.15 18.26 7.49
CA LYS A 3 1.93 17.61 6.43
C LYS A 3 2.36 16.16 6.74
N GLY A 4 2.39 15.74 8.00
CA GLY A 4 2.85 14.40 8.41
C GLY A 4 1.81 13.29 8.26
N TRP A 5 0.54 13.63 8.48
CA TRP A 5 -0.56 12.66 8.50
C TRP A 5 -0.97 12.21 7.09
N ASP A 6 -1.01 13.15 6.14
CA ASP A 6 -1.17 12.84 4.71
C ASP A 6 -0.05 11.94 4.19
N GLY A 7 1.17 12.14 4.69
CA GLY A 7 2.31 11.27 4.40
C GLY A 7 2.08 9.83 4.85
N SER A 8 1.50 9.65 6.05
CA SER A 8 1.18 8.33 6.60
C SER A 8 0.09 7.63 5.79
N MET A 9 -0.97 8.37 5.42
CA MET A 9 -2.03 7.84 4.58
C MET A 9 -1.52 7.43 3.19
N ARG A 10 -0.69 8.28 2.57
CA ARG A 10 -0.04 7.94 1.28
C ARG A 10 0.88 6.74 1.40
N ALA A 11 1.60 6.59 2.53
CA ALA A 11 2.44 5.44 2.79
C ALA A 11 1.61 4.15 2.86
N GLY A 12 0.52 4.11 3.62
CA GLY A 12 -0.36 2.94 3.71
C GLY A 12 -0.93 2.52 2.36
N ARG A 13 -1.39 3.49 1.56
CA ARG A 13 -1.91 3.22 0.20
C ARG A 13 -0.83 2.65 -0.71
N ARG A 14 0.37 3.23 -0.70
CA ARG A 14 1.51 2.78 -1.51
C ARG A 14 1.97 1.38 -1.13
N ASP A 15 2.07 1.10 0.16
CA ASP A 15 2.53 -0.19 0.65
C ASP A 15 1.54 -1.30 0.29
N ARG A 16 0.23 -1.05 0.45
CA ARG A 16 -0.81 -2.00 0.04
C ARG A 16 -0.69 -2.32 -1.45
N LEU A 17 -0.64 -1.31 -2.31
CA LEU A 17 -0.53 -1.50 -3.76
C LEU A 17 0.72 -2.28 -4.14
N ARG A 18 1.88 -1.93 -3.55
CA ARG A 18 3.14 -2.61 -3.83
C ARG A 18 3.08 -4.09 -3.43
N GLN A 19 2.61 -4.39 -2.22
CA GLN A 19 2.52 -5.77 -1.75
C GLN A 19 1.53 -6.58 -2.56
N GLU A 20 0.38 -6.01 -2.91
CA GLU A 20 -0.62 -6.66 -3.77
C GLU A 20 -0.07 -7.01 -5.17
N VAL A 21 0.66 -6.08 -5.79
CA VAL A 21 1.32 -6.32 -7.08
C VAL A 21 2.33 -7.44 -6.97
N LEU A 22 3.20 -7.41 -5.95
CA LEU A 22 4.19 -8.45 -5.73
C LEU A 22 3.54 -9.82 -5.48
N HIS A 23 2.49 -9.87 -4.66
CA HIS A 23 1.74 -11.10 -4.39
C HIS A 23 1.14 -11.70 -5.65
N ARG A 24 0.44 -10.89 -6.45
CA ARG A 24 -0.31 -11.37 -7.63
C ARG A 24 0.56 -11.61 -8.87
N VAL A 25 1.64 -10.85 -9.03
CA VAL A 25 2.43 -10.87 -10.27
C VAL A 25 3.78 -11.56 -10.08
N ALA A 26 4.38 -11.48 -8.89
CA ALA A 26 5.72 -12.02 -8.62
C ALA A 26 5.71 -13.20 -7.62
N GLY A 27 4.53 -13.74 -7.26
CA GLY A 27 4.42 -14.85 -6.31
C GLY A 27 4.85 -14.49 -4.88
N GLY A 28 4.84 -13.19 -4.54
CA GLY A 28 5.19 -12.71 -3.21
C GLY A 28 4.21 -13.16 -2.12
N PRO A 29 4.53 -12.90 -0.83
CA PRO A 29 3.64 -13.21 0.27
C PRO A 29 2.33 -12.40 0.22
N PRO A 30 1.26 -12.86 0.87
CA PRO A 30 0.01 -12.10 0.98
C PRO A 30 0.24 -10.70 1.58
N PRO A 31 -0.52 -9.68 1.14
CA PRO A 31 -0.34 -8.31 1.59
C PRO A 31 -0.80 -8.12 3.04
N VAL A 32 0.14 -7.74 3.92
CA VAL A 32 -0.09 -7.50 5.35
C VAL A 32 0.31 -6.06 5.71
N PRO A 33 -0.56 -5.31 6.40
CA PRO A 33 -0.25 -3.95 6.82
C PRO A 33 0.93 -3.96 7.79
N LEU A 34 1.76 -2.92 7.75
CA LEU A 34 2.84 -2.76 8.70
C LEU A 34 2.28 -2.73 10.14
N ASP A 35 2.96 -3.44 11.03
CA ASP A 35 2.66 -3.35 12.45
C ASP A 35 3.23 -2.03 12.99
N TYR A 36 2.32 -1.17 13.47
CA TYR A 36 2.65 0.14 14.01
C TYR A 36 2.69 0.14 15.55
N THR A 37 2.67 -1.02 16.21
CA THR A 37 2.80 -1.07 17.68
C THR A 37 4.10 -0.39 18.13
N GLY A 38 3.97 0.64 18.97
CA GLY A 38 5.09 1.45 19.49
C GLY A 38 5.28 2.81 18.83
N HIS A 39 4.62 3.08 17.71
CA HIS A 39 4.50 4.42 17.14
C HIS A 39 3.31 5.17 17.74
N ASP A 40 3.28 6.49 17.61
CA ASP A 40 2.13 7.29 18.04
C ASP A 40 0.85 6.83 17.32
N GLY A 41 -0.24 6.68 18.08
CA GLY A 41 -1.49 6.09 17.56
C GLY A 41 -2.10 6.85 16.37
N THR A 42 -1.73 8.12 16.18
CA THR A 42 -2.18 8.95 15.06
C THR A 42 -1.53 8.51 13.75
N HIS A 43 -0.20 8.36 13.69
CA HIS A 43 0.48 7.86 12.50
C HIS A 43 -0.07 6.48 12.09
N ALA A 44 -0.29 5.59 13.06
CA ALA A 44 -0.86 4.25 12.84
C ALA A 44 -2.28 4.33 12.23
N SER A 45 -3.14 5.20 12.79
CA SER A 45 -4.52 5.36 12.33
C SER A 45 -4.60 5.89 10.90
N TYR A 46 -3.79 6.90 10.56
CA TYR A 46 -3.75 7.47 9.21
C TYR A 46 -3.14 6.50 8.19
N TYR A 47 -2.09 5.77 8.58
CA TYR A 47 -1.54 4.69 7.75
C TYR A 47 -2.60 3.65 7.44
N ARG A 48 -3.29 3.14 8.47
CA ARG A 48 -4.30 2.10 8.31
C ARG A 48 -5.46 2.56 7.43
N ARG A 49 -5.92 3.81 7.62
CA ARG A 49 -6.91 4.43 6.73
C ARG A 49 -6.44 4.50 5.27
N GLY A 50 -5.16 4.77 5.04
CA GLY A 50 -4.56 4.75 3.70
C GLY A 50 -4.53 3.34 3.10
N TRP A 51 -4.13 2.35 3.89
CA TRP A 51 -4.09 0.94 3.52
C TRP A 51 -5.47 0.42 3.11
N ASP A 52 -6.49 0.69 3.93
CA ASP A 52 -7.87 0.24 3.71
C ASP A 52 -8.60 1.04 2.61
N SER A 53 -8.02 2.16 2.14
CA SER A 53 -8.58 2.98 1.04
C SER A 53 -8.29 2.46 -0.37
N VAL A 54 -7.52 1.37 -0.49
CA VAL A 54 -7.11 0.82 -1.79
C VAL A 54 -8.21 -0.06 -2.35
N ASP A 55 -8.74 0.32 -3.51
CA ASP A 55 -9.74 -0.45 -4.23
C ASP A 55 -9.09 -1.56 -5.08
N ILE A 56 -9.87 -2.61 -5.36
CA ILE A 56 -9.46 -3.67 -6.29
C ILE A 56 -9.10 -3.13 -7.69
N ARG A 57 -9.77 -2.08 -8.15
CA ARG A 57 -9.52 -1.45 -9.45
C ARG A 57 -8.11 -0.85 -9.52
N ASP A 58 -7.70 -0.15 -8.47
CA ASP A 58 -6.36 0.42 -8.37
C ASP A 58 -5.31 -0.69 -8.43
N ILE A 59 -5.59 -1.80 -7.75
CA ILE A 59 -4.66 -2.92 -7.71
C ILE A 59 -4.51 -3.58 -9.09
N VAL A 60 -5.62 -3.88 -9.75
CA VAL A 60 -5.60 -4.50 -11.09
C VAL A 60 -4.84 -3.61 -12.08
N TRP A 61 -5.09 -2.30 -12.04
CA TRP A 61 -4.39 -1.33 -12.87
C TRP A 61 -2.87 -1.33 -12.60
N GLN A 62 -2.46 -1.33 -11.33
CA GLN A 62 -1.04 -1.39 -10.97
C GLN A 62 -0.38 -2.71 -11.39
N CYS A 63 -1.10 -3.83 -11.29
CA CYS A 63 -0.60 -5.14 -11.75
C CYS A 63 -0.36 -5.14 -13.25
N GLN A 64 -1.28 -4.57 -14.04
CA GLN A 64 -1.11 -4.45 -15.49
C GLN A 64 0.12 -3.59 -15.81
N ARG A 65 0.22 -2.40 -15.22
CA ARG A 65 1.36 -1.48 -15.42
C ARG A 65 2.69 -2.13 -15.04
N TYR A 66 2.72 -2.95 -13.99
CA TYR A 66 3.91 -3.69 -13.60
C TYR A 66 4.31 -4.71 -14.69
N LYS A 67 3.36 -5.49 -15.21
CA LYS A 67 3.63 -6.45 -16.29
C LYS A 67 4.16 -5.74 -17.55
N GLU A 68 3.56 -4.62 -17.94
CA GLU A 68 4.01 -3.82 -19.09
C GLU A 68 5.43 -3.28 -18.94
N LYS A 69 5.85 -2.94 -17.70
CA LYS A 69 7.20 -2.46 -17.43
C LYS A 69 8.26 -3.56 -17.39
N HIS A 70 7.85 -4.79 -17.07
CA HIS A 70 8.77 -5.91 -16.80
C HIS A 70 8.77 -7.00 -17.88
N ASN A 71 7.85 -6.94 -18.86
CA ASN A 71 7.91 -7.73 -20.08
C ASN A 71 8.67 -6.94 -21.15
N ASP A 72 9.97 -7.17 -21.25
CA ASP A 72 10.80 -6.92 -22.43
C ASP A 72 11.09 -8.28 -23.10
#